data_AF-K1SGY2-F1
#
_entry.id   AF-K1SGY2-F1
#
_cell.length_a   1.000
_cell.length_b   1.000
_cell.length_c   1.000
_cell.angle_alpha   90.00
_cell.angle_beta   90.00
_cell.angle_gamma   90.00
#
_symmetry.space_group_name_H-M   'P 1'
#
loop_
_entity.id
_entity.type
_entity.pdbx_description
1 polymer ?
#
loop_
_entity_poly.entity_id
_entity_poly.type
_entity_poly.pdbx_seq_one_letter_code
_entity_poly.pdbx_strand_id
1 'polypeptide(L)'
;HPTPYHSYTVSFLAYRIWEEISMYNHLTNHWDKEHLMPIDPRRPEARAFLTDWLRNWCETHPHTTVVRFTSLFYNFVWIWGSDERNRSLFTDWGSYDFTVSEQALADFAAEYGYELTAEDFINKGNFQVTHQPPTAHKRDYMAFTQRFVASYGRTLVDLVHQYGKKAYV
;
A
#
# COMPACT_ATOMS: atom_id res chain seq x y z
N HIS A 1 22.80 27.85 4.93
CA HIS A 1 23.69 26.84 5.54
C HIS A 1 23.06 26.30 6.81
N PRO A 2 23.19 25.02 7.14
CA PRO A 2 22.72 24.49 8.42
C PRO A 2 23.43 25.19 9.59
N THR A 3 22.68 25.51 10.64
CA THR A 3 23.18 26.05 11.91
C THR A 3 23.96 24.97 12.68
N PRO A 4 25.16 25.28 13.20
CA PRO A 4 25.94 24.35 14.04
C PRO A 4 25.16 23.86 15.27
N TYR A 5 25.52 22.67 15.76
CA TYR A 5 24.94 22.02 16.95
C TYR A 5 23.44 21.67 16.87
N HIS A 6 22.89 21.58 15.65
CA HIS A 6 21.52 21.13 15.39
C HIS A 6 21.51 19.77 14.68
N SER A 7 20.41 19.02 14.85
CA SER A 7 20.12 17.80 14.08
C SER A 7 19.22 18.11 12.90
N TYR A 8 19.52 17.53 11.74
CA TYR A 8 18.76 17.70 10.51
C TYR A 8 18.32 16.33 10.00
N THR A 9 17.07 16.23 9.55
CA THR A 9 16.51 15.03 8.96
C THR A 9 15.98 15.36 7.56
N VAL A 10 15.87 14.33 6.73
CA VAL A 10 15.19 14.41 5.44
C VAL A 10 14.10 13.36 5.44
N SER A 11 12.89 13.79 5.12
CA SER A 11 11.78 12.90 4.81
C SER A 11 11.67 12.82 3.29
N PHE A 12 11.73 11.60 2.74
CA PHE A 12 11.75 11.37 1.30
C PHE A 12 10.80 10.23 0.91
N LEU A 13 10.31 10.26 -0.32
CA LEU A 13 9.55 9.15 -0.89
C LEU A 13 10.50 8.02 -1.30
N ALA A 14 10.15 6.79 -0.91
CA ALA A 14 10.90 5.59 -1.24
C ALA A 14 10.01 4.62 -2.03
N TYR A 15 10.52 4.11 -3.15
CA TYR A 15 9.86 3.05 -3.89
C TYR A 15 10.01 1.72 -3.13
N ARG A 16 8.88 1.04 -2.96
CA ARG A 16 8.84 -0.34 -2.44
C ARG A 16 9.11 -1.26 -3.62
N ILE A 17 10.34 -1.73 -3.74
CA ILE A 17 10.80 -2.57 -4.88
C ILE A 17 10.62 -4.07 -4.63
N TRP A 18 10.25 -4.46 -3.40
CA TRP A 18 9.98 -5.84 -3.01
C TRP A 18 8.74 -5.87 -2.12
N GLU A 19 7.71 -6.60 -2.54
CA GLU A 19 6.47 -6.76 -1.79
C GLU A 19 6.73 -7.52 -0.48
N GLU A 20 6.24 -7.00 0.63
CA GLU A 20 6.76 -7.32 1.96
C GLU A 20 6.38 -8.73 2.42
N ILE A 21 5.22 -9.24 2.02
CA ILE A 21 4.84 -10.64 2.33
C ILE A 21 5.70 -11.61 1.49
N SER A 22 5.90 -11.33 0.21
CA SER A 22 6.78 -12.10 -0.65
C SER A 22 8.23 -12.03 -0.17
N MET A 23 8.70 -10.87 0.31
CA MET A 23 10.03 -10.69 0.89
C MET A 23 10.19 -11.53 2.14
N TYR A 24 9.25 -11.43 3.08
CA TYR A 24 9.26 -12.24 4.29
C TYR A 24 9.31 -13.74 3.96
N ASN A 25 8.42 -14.20 3.10
CA ASN A 25 8.39 -15.61 2.71
C ASN A 25 9.70 -16.05 2.04
N HIS A 26 10.28 -15.22 1.17
CA HIS A 26 11.51 -15.53 0.48
C HIS A 26 12.69 -15.65 1.47
N LEU A 27 12.83 -14.71 2.40
CA LEU A 27 13.90 -14.73 3.41
C LEU A 27 13.73 -15.88 4.40
N THR A 28 12.49 -16.14 4.84
CA THR A 28 12.19 -17.20 5.80
C THR A 28 12.41 -18.60 5.21
N ASN A 29 12.12 -18.79 3.92
CA ASN A 29 12.21 -20.10 3.27
C ASN A 29 13.44 -20.26 2.38
N HIS A 30 14.35 -19.29 2.36
CA HIS A 30 15.57 -19.29 1.55
C HIS A 30 15.29 -19.57 0.06
N TRP A 31 14.28 -18.91 -0.49
CA TRP A 31 13.96 -19.07 -1.90
C TRP A 31 15.06 -18.49 -2.79
N ASP A 32 15.25 -19.08 -3.97
CA ASP A 32 16.10 -18.54 -5.03
C ASP A 32 15.21 -18.29 -6.25
N LYS A 33 14.50 -17.15 -6.22
CA LYS A 33 13.56 -16.73 -7.27
C LYS A 33 13.48 -15.22 -7.34
N GLU A 34 13.00 -14.71 -8.48
CA GLU A 34 12.82 -13.27 -8.68
C GLU A 34 11.92 -12.63 -7.61
N HIS A 35 12.31 -11.43 -7.17
CA HIS A 35 11.57 -10.64 -6.20
C HIS A 35 10.32 -10.05 -6.85
N LEU A 36 9.18 -10.20 -6.19
CA LEU A 36 7.93 -9.64 -6.66
C LEU A 36 7.83 -8.17 -6.23
N MET A 37 7.59 -7.28 -7.19
CA MET A 37 7.38 -5.85 -6.95
C MET A 37 5.89 -5.56 -6.78
N PRO A 38 5.49 -4.74 -5.79
CA PRO A 38 4.10 -4.31 -5.66
C PRO A 38 3.71 -3.34 -6.77
N ILE A 39 2.43 -3.34 -7.15
CA ILE A 39 1.86 -2.44 -8.15
C ILE A 39 0.86 -1.51 -7.44
N ASP A 40 1.04 -0.18 -7.57
CA ASP A 40 0.09 0.80 -7.05
C ASP A 40 -1.05 1.05 -8.06
N PRO A 41 -2.30 0.67 -7.75
CA PRO A 41 -3.42 0.91 -8.65
C PRO A 41 -3.88 2.37 -8.69
N ARG A 42 -3.21 3.35 -8.08
CA ARG A 42 -3.59 4.76 -8.34
C ARG A 42 -3.30 5.21 -9.77
N ARG A 43 -2.33 4.59 -10.44
CA ARG A 43 -2.08 4.85 -11.86
C ARG A 43 -3.12 4.15 -12.74
N PRO A 44 -3.77 4.86 -13.69
CA PRO A 44 -4.77 4.27 -14.58
C PRO A 44 -4.28 3.02 -15.33
N GLU A 45 -3.03 3.02 -15.78
CA GLU A 45 -2.40 1.94 -16.52
C GLU A 45 -2.26 0.68 -15.65
N ALA A 46 -1.86 0.87 -14.39
CA ALA A 46 -1.77 -0.21 -13.41
C ALA A 46 -3.16 -0.81 -13.11
N ARG A 47 -4.21 0.03 -13.00
CA ARG A 47 -5.59 -0.49 -12.83
C ARG A 47 -6.08 -1.26 -14.02
N ALA A 48 -5.84 -0.75 -15.23
CA ALA A 48 -6.22 -1.43 -16.46
C ALA A 48 -5.56 -2.81 -16.51
N PHE A 49 -4.24 -2.86 -16.29
CA PHE A 49 -3.49 -4.12 -16.24
C PHE A 49 -4.06 -5.11 -15.21
N LEU A 50 -4.27 -4.68 -13.97
CA LEU A 50 -4.79 -5.55 -12.91
C LEU A 50 -6.21 -6.05 -13.21
N THR A 51 -7.06 -5.20 -13.79
CA THR A 51 -8.44 -5.56 -14.15
C THR A 51 -8.45 -6.57 -15.29
N ASP A 52 -7.64 -6.35 -16.34
CA ASP A 52 -7.54 -7.26 -17.48
C ASP A 52 -6.90 -8.59 -17.09
N TRP A 53 -5.90 -8.55 -16.20
CA TRP A 53 -5.31 -9.75 -15.63
C TRP A 53 -6.36 -10.60 -14.90
N LEU A 54 -7.17 -9.98 -14.03
CA LEU A 54 -8.21 -10.69 -13.28
C LEU A 54 -9.31 -11.24 -14.22
N ARG A 55 -9.65 -10.50 -15.28
CA ARG A 55 -10.60 -10.96 -16.31
C ARG A 55 -10.09 -12.23 -16.98
N ASN A 56 -8.88 -12.18 -17.54
CA ASN A 56 -8.25 -13.33 -18.16
C ASN A 56 -8.09 -14.50 -17.18
N TRP A 57 -7.75 -14.22 -15.92
CA TRP A 57 -7.69 -15.24 -14.88
C TRP A 57 -9.05 -15.92 -14.67
N CYS A 58 -10.14 -15.16 -14.60
CA CYS A 58 -11.49 -15.72 -14.44
C CYS A 58 -11.90 -16.62 -15.62
N GLU A 59 -11.54 -16.22 -16.85
CA GLU A 59 -11.82 -16.98 -18.08
C GLU A 59 -11.03 -18.28 -18.15
N THR A 60 -9.75 -18.23 -17.78
CA THR A 60 -8.82 -19.36 -17.88
C THR A 60 -8.90 -20.34 -16.71
N HIS A 61 -9.62 -19.99 -15.64
CA HIS A 61 -9.79 -20.83 -14.44
C HIS A 61 -11.27 -21.20 -14.21
N PRO A 62 -11.90 -21.99 -15.10
CA PRO A 62 -13.35 -22.25 -15.05
C PRO A 62 -13.78 -23.02 -13.79
N HIS A 63 -12.90 -23.87 -13.24
CA HIS A 63 -13.22 -24.71 -12.07
C HIS A 63 -13.22 -23.97 -10.74
N THR A 64 -12.63 -22.78 -10.67
CA THR A 64 -12.60 -22.02 -9.42
C THR A 64 -13.95 -21.40 -9.13
N THR A 65 -14.54 -21.75 -7.99
CA THR A 65 -15.85 -21.27 -7.53
C THR A 65 -15.76 -20.07 -6.58
N VAL A 66 -14.61 -19.89 -5.92
CA VAL A 66 -14.34 -18.77 -5.01
C VAL A 66 -12.96 -18.18 -5.32
N VAL A 67 -12.92 -16.88 -5.61
CA VAL A 67 -11.69 -16.11 -5.74
C VAL A 67 -11.35 -15.53 -4.38
N ARG A 68 -10.28 -16.05 -3.77
CA ARG A 68 -9.73 -15.54 -2.50
C ARG A 68 -8.69 -14.46 -2.80
N PHE A 69 -9.09 -13.20 -2.65
CA PHE A 69 -8.17 -12.08 -2.65
C PHE A 69 -7.28 -12.17 -1.40
N THR A 70 -5.96 -12.21 -1.57
CA THR A 70 -5.00 -12.33 -0.45
C THR A 70 -3.89 -11.28 -0.54
N SER A 71 -4.17 -10.00 -0.31
CA SER A 71 -5.48 -9.40 -0.04
C SER A 71 -5.85 -8.50 -1.22
N LEU A 72 -6.04 -7.19 -1.00
CA LEU A 72 -6.23 -6.20 -2.07
C LEU A 72 -4.90 -5.49 -2.37
N PHE A 73 -4.88 -4.15 -2.33
CA PHE A 73 -3.87 -3.36 -3.03
C PHE A 73 -2.71 -2.87 -2.19
N TYR A 74 -2.95 -2.60 -0.91
CA TYR A 74 -1.95 -2.01 -0.02
C TYR A 74 -1.71 -2.95 1.15
N ASN A 75 -0.45 -3.31 1.34
CA ASN A 75 -0.01 -4.06 2.49
C ASN A 75 -0.04 -3.18 3.75
N PHE A 76 -0.10 -3.81 4.91
CA PHE A 76 0.19 -3.11 6.16
C PHE A 76 1.66 -2.67 6.19
N VAL A 77 1.96 -1.69 7.03
CA VAL A 77 3.31 -1.13 7.06
C VAL A 77 4.25 -2.10 7.76
N TRP A 78 5.33 -2.45 7.07
CA TRP A 78 6.39 -3.30 7.59
C TRP A 78 7.75 -2.89 7.02
N ILE A 79 8.44 -1.99 7.72
CA ILE A 79 9.73 -1.43 7.32
C ILE A 79 10.85 -2.27 7.91
N TRP A 80 11.68 -2.83 7.03
CA TRP A 80 12.81 -3.66 7.39
C TRP A 80 14.13 -2.90 7.35
N GLY A 81 14.95 -3.12 8.37
CA GLY A 81 16.34 -2.66 8.42
C GLY A 81 17.28 -3.68 7.78
N SER A 82 18.44 -3.21 7.31
CA SER A 82 19.48 -4.07 6.77
C SER A 82 20.30 -4.81 7.84
N ASP A 83 20.27 -4.33 9.08
CA ASP A 83 20.95 -4.97 10.22
C ASP A 83 20.09 -6.11 10.77
N GLU A 84 20.61 -7.33 10.75
CA GLU A 84 19.94 -8.50 11.32
C GLU A 84 19.58 -8.34 12.80
N ARG A 85 20.37 -7.55 13.56
CA ARG A 85 20.12 -7.26 14.98
C ARG A 85 19.02 -6.22 15.20
N ASN A 86 18.66 -5.46 14.16
CA ASN A 86 17.61 -4.45 14.21
C ASN A 86 16.78 -4.45 12.92
N ARG A 87 16.28 -5.64 12.56
CA ARG A 87 15.65 -5.85 11.26
C ARG A 87 14.23 -5.32 11.17
N SER A 88 13.50 -5.19 12.28
CA SER A 88 12.13 -4.67 12.30
C SER A 88 12.13 -3.23 12.76
N LEU A 89 12.21 -2.28 11.83
CA LEU A 89 12.29 -0.84 12.16
C LEU A 89 10.92 -0.26 12.52
N PHE A 90 9.88 -0.67 11.79
CA PHE A 90 8.52 -0.21 12.05
C PHE A 90 7.49 -1.19 11.50
N THR A 91 6.47 -1.53 12.29
CA THR A 91 5.38 -2.39 11.87
C THR A 91 4.07 -1.88 12.47
N ASP A 92 3.06 -1.66 11.62
CA ASP A 92 1.71 -1.30 12.06
C ASP A 92 0.66 -1.85 11.09
N TRP A 93 -0.17 -2.76 11.62
CA TRP A 93 -1.19 -3.50 10.88
C TRP A 93 -2.33 -2.64 10.33
N GLY A 94 -2.58 -1.46 10.92
CA GLY A 94 -3.62 -0.53 10.46
C GLY A 94 -3.08 0.79 9.93
N SER A 95 -1.76 0.89 9.69
CA SER A 95 -1.17 2.11 9.14
C SER A 95 -1.44 2.24 7.63
N TYR A 96 -1.43 3.49 7.17
CA TYR A 96 -1.65 3.90 5.78
C TYR A 96 -0.34 4.35 5.12
N ASP A 97 0.82 4.27 5.79
CA ASP A 97 2.07 4.86 5.28
C ASP A 97 2.58 4.21 3.97
N PHE A 98 2.15 2.97 3.67
CA PHE A 98 2.45 2.28 2.42
C PHE A 98 1.53 2.63 1.23
N THR A 99 0.56 3.52 1.45
CA THR A 99 -0.44 3.90 0.45
C THR A 99 -0.07 5.19 -0.29
N VAL A 100 1.03 5.83 0.09
CA VAL A 100 1.48 7.11 -0.47
C VAL A 100 2.21 6.92 -1.79
N SER A 101 1.90 7.80 -2.74
CA SER A 101 2.62 7.96 -4.00
C SER A 101 2.46 9.40 -4.48
N GLU A 102 3.28 9.84 -5.44
CA GLU A 102 3.14 11.17 -6.04
C GLU A 102 1.71 11.42 -6.56
N GLN A 103 1.12 10.40 -7.20
CA GLN A 103 -0.26 10.45 -7.67
C GLN A 103 -1.26 10.53 -6.50
N ALA A 104 -1.06 9.75 -5.42
CA ALA A 104 -1.92 9.83 -4.24
C ALA A 104 -1.97 11.23 -3.63
N LEU A 105 -0.80 11.89 -3.53
CA LEU A 105 -0.66 13.22 -2.95
C LEU A 105 -1.29 14.29 -3.85
N ALA A 106 -1.08 14.20 -5.17
CA ALA A 106 -1.69 15.11 -6.13
C ALA A 106 -3.22 14.99 -6.16
N ASP A 107 -3.75 13.76 -6.19
CA ASP A 107 -5.18 13.48 -6.14
C ASP A 107 -5.81 13.95 -4.83
N PHE A 108 -5.13 13.74 -3.70
CA PHE A 108 -5.56 14.22 -2.40
C PHE A 108 -5.68 15.75 -2.39
N ALA A 109 -4.65 16.46 -2.86
CA ALA A 109 -4.65 17.91 -2.90
C ALA A 109 -5.76 18.48 -3.80
N ALA A 110 -6.01 17.82 -4.93
CA ALA A 110 -7.11 18.18 -5.82
C ALA A 110 -8.51 17.99 -5.19
N GLU A 111 -8.69 16.94 -4.38
CA GLU A 111 -9.99 16.63 -3.74
C GLU A 111 -10.25 17.46 -2.47
N TYR A 112 -9.23 17.64 -1.62
CA TYR A 112 -9.37 18.29 -0.31
C TYR A 112 -9.00 19.77 -0.32
N GLY A 113 -8.36 20.27 -1.38
CA GLY A 113 -8.00 21.68 -1.53
C GLY A 113 -6.78 22.12 -0.71
N TYR A 114 -5.97 21.17 -0.21
CA TYR A 114 -4.71 21.45 0.50
C TYR A 114 -3.70 20.31 0.34
N GLU A 115 -2.42 20.62 0.47
CA GLU A 115 -1.33 19.65 0.34
C GLU A 115 -0.96 19.02 1.68
N LEU A 116 -0.72 17.71 1.66
CA LEU A 116 -0.08 17.01 2.78
C LEU A 116 1.43 17.22 2.71
N THR A 117 2.05 17.31 3.88
CA THR A 117 3.49 17.38 4.07
C THR A 117 4.03 16.02 4.49
N ALA A 118 5.35 15.83 4.37
CA ALA A 118 5.97 14.60 4.86
C ALA A 118 5.76 14.39 6.38
N GLU A 119 5.62 15.46 7.16
CA GLU A 119 5.37 15.36 8.61
C GLU A 119 3.97 14.83 8.95
N ASP A 120 3.02 14.91 8.01
CA ASP A 120 1.72 14.27 8.17
C ASP A 120 1.81 12.74 8.17
N PHE A 121 2.93 12.18 7.70
CA PHE A 121 3.23 10.75 7.71
C PHE A 121 4.33 10.39 8.71
N ILE A 122 5.47 11.09 8.66
CA ILE A 122 6.67 10.77 9.44
C ILE A 122 6.51 11.12 10.92
N ASN A 123 5.71 12.15 11.25
CA ASN A 123 5.36 12.52 12.63
C ASN A 123 6.59 12.54 13.57
N LYS A 124 7.61 13.34 13.23
CA LYS A 124 8.87 13.44 14.00
C LYS A 124 9.59 12.09 14.19
N GLY A 125 9.41 11.15 13.26
CA GLY A 125 9.98 9.80 13.31
C GLY A 125 9.14 8.76 14.06
N ASN A 126 8.01 9.17 14.65
CA ASN A 126 7.11 8.24 15.33
C ASN A 126 6.14 7.53 14.37
N PHE A 127 6.07 7.99 13.12
CA PHE A 127 5.06 7.62 12.15
C PHE A 127 3.62 7.86 12.66
N GLN A 128 2.63 7.56 11.81
CA GLN A 128 1.23 7.70 12.16
C GLN A 128 0.68 6.41 12.79
N VAL A 129 1.25 5.97 13.91
CA VAL A 129 0.82 4.74 14.60
C VAL A 129 -0.68 4.72 14.93
N THR A 130 -1.29 3.55 14.86
CA THR A 130 -2.74 3.34 15.02
C THR A 130 -3.25 3.53 16.44
N HIS A 131 -2.39 3.38 17.45
CA HIS A 131 -2.74 3.61 18.85
C HIS A 131 -2.65 5.09 19.27
N GLN A 132 -2.21 5.99 18.39
CA GLN A 132 -2.29 7.44 18.63
C GLN A 132 -3.58 8.02 18.07
N PRO A 133 -4.22 8.98 18.79
CA PRO A 133 -5.34 9.72 18.25
C PRO A 133 -4.98 10.36 16.91
N PRO A 134 -5.79 10.19 15.85
CA PRO A 134 -5.41 10.71 14.55
C PRO A 134 -5.51 12.24 14.51
N THR A 135 -4.61 12.88 13.76
CA THR A 135 -4.74 14.28 13.38
C THR A 135 -5.92 14.46 12.40
N ALA A 136 -6.31 15.71 12.12
CA ALA A 136 -7.30 15.98 11.07
C ALA A 136 -6.81 15.46 9.70
N HIS A 137 -5.56 15.79 9.33
CA HIS A 137 -4.96 15.35 8.08
C HIS A 137 -4.90 13.82 7.93
N LYS A 138 -4.57 13.09 9.02
CA LYS A 138 -4.58 11.63 9.01
C LYS A 138 -5.98 11.09 8.76
N ARG A 139 -7.02 11.65 9.41
CA ARG A 139 -8.41 11.22 9.17
C ARG A 139 -8.83 11.44 7.73
N ASP A 140 -8.47 12.59 7.16
CA ASP A 140 -8.77 12.92 5.78
C ASP A 140 -8.08 11.97 4.81
N TYR A 141 -6.78 11.72 5.00
CA TYR A 141 -6.02 10.79 4.17
C TYR A 141 -6.50 9.33 4.29
N MET A 142 -6.88 8.89 5.49
CA MET A 142 -7.50 7.58 5.70
C MET A 142 -8.81 7.46 4.92
N ALA A 143 -9.69 8.44 5.02
CA ALA A 143 -10.97 8.44 4.32
C ALA A 143 -10.77 8.46 2.79
N PHE A 144 -9.85 9.29 2.30
CA PHE A 144 -9.44 9.35 0.89
C PHE A 144 -8.98 7.99 0.36
N THR A 145 -8.06 7.33 1.06
CA THR A 145 -7.53 6.04 0.64
C THR A 145 -8.57 4.92 0.76
N GLN A 146 -9.39 4.92 1.81
CA GLN A 146 -10.47 3.95 1.96
C GLN A 146 -11.50 4.03 0.82
N ARG A 147 -11.91 5.25 0.43
CA ARG A 147 -12.85 5.43 -0.70
C ARG A 147 -12.28 4.83 -1.98
N PHE A 148 -11.00 5.09 -2.26
CA PHE A 148 -10.32 4.52 -3.42
C PHE A 148 -10.29 2.99 -3.38
N VAL A 149 -9.82 2.40 -2.26
CA VAL A 149 -9.73 0.94 -2.10
C VAL A 149 -11.09 0.27 -2.22
N ALA A 150 -12.12 0.81 -1.56
CA ALA A 150 -13.47 0.27 -1.62
C ALA A 150 -14.06 0.36 -3.03
N SER A 151 -13.89 1.50 -3.71
CA SER A 151 -14.38 1.70 -5.07
C SER A 151 -13.74 0.73 -6.05
N TYR A 152 -12.41 0.61 -6.05
CA TYR A 152 -11.73 -0.27 -7.00
C TYR A 152 -11.90 -1.74 -6.62
N GLY A 153 -11.92 -2.06 -5.32
CA GLY A 153 -12.23 -3.41 -4.82
C GLY A 153 -13.61 -3.88 -5.28
N ARG A 154 -14.63 -2.99 -5.24
CA ARG A 154 -15.96 -3.30 -5.79
C ARG A 154 -15.91 -3.66 -7.27
N THR A 155 -15.15 -2.92 -8.09
CA THR A 155 -14.99 -3.24 -9.51
C THR A 155 -14.46 -4.65 -9.73
N LEU A 156 -13.46 -5.07 -8.94
CA LEU A 156 -12.88 -6.41 -9.05
C LEU A 156 -13.86 -7.50 -8.56
N VAL A 157 -14.61 -7.24 -7.49
CA VAL A 157 -15.64 -8.16 -6.98
C VAL A 157 -16.77 -8.33 -8.00
N ASP A 158 -17.26 -7.22 -8.58
CA ASP A 158 -18.30 -7.25 -9.61
C ASP A 158 -17.81 -8.01 -10.84
N LEU A 159 -16.55 -7.86 -11.24
CA LEU A 159 -15.93 -8.65 -12.31
C LEU A 159 -15.94 -10.15 -11.99
N VAL A 160 -15.52 -10.54 -10.78
CA VAL A 160 -15.56 -11.95 -10.34
C VAL A 160 -16.97 -12.52 -10.39
N HIS A 161 -17.97 -11.75 -9.95
CA HIS A 161 -19.38 -12.15 -9.98
C HIS A 161 -19.92 -12.33 -11.41
N GLN A 162 -19.45 -11.55 -12.39
CA GLN A 162 -19.85 -11.71 -13.80
C GLN A 162 -19.48 -13.09 -14.35
N TYR A 163 -18.43 -13.73 -13.82
CA TYR A 163 -18.03 -15.09 -14.19
C TYR A 163 -18.66 -16.18 -13.30
N GLY A 164 -19.67 -15.84 -12.50
CA GLY A 164 -20.38 -16.79 -11.63
C GLY A 164 -19.54 -17.30 -10.45
N LYS A 165 -18.45 -16.61 -10.10
CA LYS A 165 -17.56 -16.96 -8.99
C LYS A 165 -17.90 -16.10 -7.77
N LYS A 166 -17.66 -16.60 -6.56
CA LYS A 166 -17.75 -15.79 -5.32
C LYS A 166 -16.44 -15.05 -5.07
N ALA A 167 -16.50 -13.87 -4.46
CA ALA A 167 -15.33 -13.17 -3.95
C ALA A 167 -15.21 -13.36 -2.42
N TYR A 168 -13.99 -13.62 -1.95
CA TYR A 168 -13.64 -13.66 -0.53
C TYR A 168 -12.38 -12.82 -0.29
N VAL A 169 -12.36 -12.07 0.81
CA VAL A 169 -11.19 -11.37 1.33
C VAL A 169 -10.96 -11.80 2.77
#